data_AF-A0A2T6F9G5-F1
#
_entry.id   AF-A0A2T6F9G5-F1
#
_cell.length_a   1.000
_cell.length_b   1.000
_cell.length_c   1.000
_cell.angle_alpha   90.00
_cell.angle_beta   90.00
_cell.angle_gamma   90.00
#
_symmetry.space_group_name_H-M   'P 1'
#
loop_
_entity.id
_entity.type
_entity.pdbx_description
1 polymer ?
#
loop_
_entity_poly.entity_id
_entity_poly.type
_entity_poly.pdbx_seq_one_letter_code
_entity_poly.pdbx_strand_id
1 'polypeptide(L)'
;MRHLDYRLRDLWGYIEGSKTSLVGYAKRQKANKPISTAMAESAVNQIINARMCKRQQMRWTSSGAHLLAQVRCAVINDDLPAKLAAYYKKMSELPEHISRLLELLRRGAEQEP
;
A
#
# COMPACT_ATOMS: atom_id res chain seq x y z
N MET A 1 32.10 -27.68 -17.99
CA MET A 1 31.69 -27.16 -19.31
C MET A 1 30.18 -27.28 -19.59
N ARG A 2 29.54 -28.45 -19.49
CA ARG A 2 28.09 -28.63 -19.79
C ARG A 2 27.10 -27.69 -19.06
N HIS A 3 27.36 -27.37 -17.79
CA HIS A 3 26.49 -26.47 -17.02
C HIS A 3 26.57 -25.02 -17.49
N LEU A 4 27.74 -24.55 -17.95
CA LEU A 4 27.91 -23.20 -18.46
C LEU A 4 27.15 -23.02 -19.78
N ASP A 5 27.27 -23.97 -20.70
CA ASP A 5 26.54 -23.96 -21.97
C ASP A 5 25.03 -23.94 -21.77
N TYR A 6 24.52 -24.72 -20.81
CA TYR A 6 23.10 -24.71 -20.47
C TYR A 6 22.64 -23.32 -19.99
N ARG A 7 23.38 -22.71 -19.06
CA ARG A 7 23.03 -21.39 -18.49
C ARG A 7 23.13 -20.27 -19.53
N LEU A 8 24.09 -20.36 -20.46
CA LEU A 8 24.21 -19.40 -21.56
C LEU A 8 23.06 -19.50 -22.55
N ARG A 9 22.63 -20.73 -22.91
CA ARG A 9 21.46 -20.94 -23.78
C ARG A 9 20.17 -20.46 -23.12
N ASP A 10 20.01 -20.73 -21.83
CA ASP A 10 18.85 -20.30 -21.05
C ASP A 10 18.79 -18.76 -20.95
N LEU A 11 19.92 -18.12 -20.64
CA LEU A 11 20.03 -16.65 -20.64
C LEU A 11 19.72 -16.07 -22.02
N TRP A 12 20.25 -16.67 -23.09
CA TRP A 12 19.99 -16.22 -24.44
C TRP A 12 18.50 -16.31 -24.79
N GLY A 13 17.87 -17.44 -24.50
CA GLY A 13 16.42 -17.64 -24.70
C GLY A 13 15.58 -16.64 -23.90
N TYR A 14 15.98 -16.36 -22.65
CA TYR A 14 15.33 -15.36 -21.82
C TYR A 14 15.42 -13.94 -22.42
N ILE A 15 16.63 -13.53 -22.85
CA ILE A 15 16.85 -12.21 -23.47
C ILE A 15 16.03 -12.11 -24.75
N GLU A 16 16.06 -13.13 -25.61
CA GLU A 16 15.36 -13.18 -26.88
C GLU A 16 13.84 -13.11 -26.71
N GLY A 17 13.28 -13.90 -25.80
CA GLY A 17 11.85 -13.88 -25.47
C GLY A 17 11.40 -12.56 -24.81
N SER A 18 12.31 -11.87 -24.12
CA SER A 18 12.01 -10.62 -23.42
C SER A 18 12.36 -9.38 -24.23
N LYS A 19 12.84 -9.49 -25.48
CA LYS A 19 13.32 -8.36 -26.32
C LYS A 19 12.31 -7.20 -26.40
N THR A 20 11.01 -7.52 -26.49
CA THR A 20 9.92 -6.53 -26.57
C THR A 20 9.65 -5.80 -25.25
N SER A 21 10.02 -6.43 -24.13
CA SER A 21 9.85 -5.92 -22.76
C SER A 21 11.14 -5.29 -22.19
N LEU A 22 12.24 -5.32 -22.94
CA LEU A 22 13.51 -4.75 -22.49
C LEU A 22 13.40 -3.24 -22.28
N VAL A 23 13.66 -2.83 -21.05
CA VAL A 23 13.71 -1.42 -20.68
C VAL A 23 15.04 -0.82 -21.09
N GLY A 24 15.00 0.23 -21.91
CA GLY A 24 16.17 1.05 -22.25
C GLY A 24 16.63 1.92 -21.07
N TYR A 25 17.23 1.30 -20.04
CA TYR A 25 17.67 1.99 -18.82
C TYR A 25 18.62 3.16 -19.09
N ALA A 26 19.54 3.03 -20.05
CA ALA A 26 20.43 4.11 -20.46
C ALA A 26 19.66 5.33 -21.01
N LYS A 27 18.59 5.11 -21.79
CA LYS A 27 17.72 6.18 -22.30
C LYS A 27 16.91 6.81 -21.16
N ARG A 28 16.43 6.00 -20.21
CA ARG A 28 15.72 6.49 -19.01
C ARG A 28 16.63 7.32 -18.11
N GLN A 29 17.88 6.88 -17.88
CA GLN A 29 18.88 7.60 -17.09
C GLN A 29 19.18 8.97 -17.72
N LYS A 30 19.45 9.01 -19.03
CA LYS A 30 19.67 10.27 -19.77
C LYS A 30 18.47 11.22 -19.70
N ALA A 31 17.27 10.67 -19.59
CA ALA A 31 16.03 11.43 -19.47
C ALA A 31 15.65 11.75 -18.01
N ASN A 32 16.53 11.50 -17.02
CA ASN A 32 16.25 11.64 -15.59
C ASN A 32 14.97 10.92 -15.12
N LYS A 33 14.64 9.79 -15.76
CA LYS A 33 13.51 8.95 -15.38
C LYS A 33 13.96 7.88 -14.38
N PRO A 34 13.08 7.42 -13.48
CA PRO A 34 13.38 6.30 -12.59
C PRO A 34 13.90 5.09 -13.38
N ILE A 35 15.09 4.63 -13.01
CA ILE A 35 15.78 3.48 -13.64
C ILE A 35 15.70 2.22 -12.78
N SER A 36 15.20 2.32 -11.55
CA SER A 36 15.11 1.20 -10.63
C SER A 36 13.89 1.35 -9.73
N THR A 37 13.25 0.22 -9.45
CA THR A 37 12.20 0.07 -8.44
C THR A 37 12.79 -0.13 -7.05
N ALA A 38 14.11 -0.26 -6.89
CA ALA A 38 14.75 -0.57 -5.60
C ALA A 38 14.36 0.40 -4.47
N MET A 39 14.18 1.69 -4.76
CA MET A 39 13.73 2.66 -3.76
C MET A 39 12.28 2.40 -3.33
N ALA A 40 11.39 2.12 -4.28
CA ALA A 40 10.00 1.77 -4.00
C ALA A 40 9.89 0.42 -3.27
N GLU A 41 10.65 -0.58 -3.70
CA GLU A 41 10.75 -1.88 -3.05
C GLU A 41 11.27 -1.74 -1.62
N SER A 42 12.31 -0.92 -1.40
CA SER A 42 12.84 -0.64 -0.07
C SER A 42 11.81 0.05 0.83
N ALA A 43 11.08 1.03 0.30
CA ALA A 43 10.00 1.70 1.03
C ALA A 43 8.87 0.72 1.40
N VAL A 44 8.43 -0.11 0.46
CA VAL A 44 7.46 -1.18 0.71
C VAL A 44 7.98 -2.16 1.76
N ASN A 45 9.25 -2.52 1.69
CA ASN A 45 9.90 -3.40 2.64
C ASN A 45 9.93 -2.78 4.05
N GLN A 46 10.16 -1.47 4.18
CA GLN A 46 10.04 -0.76 5.46
C GLN A 46 8.60 -0.79 5.99
N ILE A 47 7.61 -0.52 5.13
CA ILE A 47 6.20 -0.55 5.48
C ILE A 47 5.77 -1.95 5.94
N ILE A 48 6.26 -3.02 5.33
CA ILE A 48 5.81 -4.39 5.65
C ILE A 48 6.62 -4.98 6.82
N ASN A 49 7.95 -4.88 6.80
CA ASN A 49 8.83 -5.62 7.72
C ASN A 49 8.83 -5.11 9.16
N ALA A 50 8.37 -3.88 9.42
CA ALA A 50 8.40 -3.29 10.76
C ALA A 50 7.68 -4.10 11.85
N ARG A 51 6.79 -5.06 11.51
CA ARG A 51 6.12 -5.92 12.52
C ARG A 51 6.78 -7.27 12.72
N MET A 52 7.39 -7.85 11.67
CA MET A 52 7.64 -9.30 11.57
C MET A 52 8.82 -9.57 10.63
N CYS A 53 10.00 -9.05 10.94
CA CYS A 53 11.21 -9.50 10.27
C CYS A 53 11.36 -11.02 10.41
N LYS A 54 11.53 -11.74 9.28
CA LYS A 54 11.95 -13.16 9.04
C LYS A 54 11.48 -14.30 9.99
N ARG A 55 10.84 -14.02 11.13
CA ARG A 55 10.59 -14.97 12.23
C ARG A 55 9.13 -15.41 12.31
N GLN A 56 8.20 -14.66 11.73
CA GLN A 56 6.80 -15.08 11.60
C GLN A 56 6.18 -14.50 10.32
N GLN A 57 5.47 -15.33 9.55
CA GLN A 57 4.66 -14.86 8.43
C GLN A 57 3.29 -14.39 8.95
N MET A 58 2.85 -13.19 8.55
CA MET A 58 1.50 -12.74 8.88
C MET A 58 0.47 -13.34 7.92
N ARG A 59 -0.60 -13.89 8.50
CA ARG A 59 -1.83 -14.22 7.76
C ARG A 59 -2.75 -13.00 7.77
N TRP A 60 -2.52 -12.09 6.85
CA TRP A 60 -3.41 -10.97 6.65
C TRP A 60 -4.49 -11.31 5.63
N THR A 61 -5.71 -10.85 5.90
CA THR A 61 -6.70 -10.66 4.84
C THR A 61 -6.25 -9.50 3.94
N SER A 62 -6.67 -9.50 2.68
CA SER A 62 -6.36 -8.41 1.73
C SER A 62 -6.73 -7.04 2.31
N SER A 63 -7.91 -6.92 2.91
CA SER A 63 -8.38 -5.69 3.57
C SER A 63 -7.51 -5.28 4.75
N GLY A 64 -7.09 -6.23 5.59
CA GLY A 64 -6.22 -5.96 6.74
C GLY A 64 -4.83 -5.47 6.31
N ALA A 65 -4.25 -6.07 5.27
CA ALA A 65 -2.99 -5.64 4.70
C ALA A 65 -3.10 -4.21 4.12
N HIS A 66 -4.19 -3.92 3.42
CA HIS A 66 -4.44 -2.60 2.83
C HIS A 66 -4.54 -1.50 3.90
N LEU A 67 -5.39 -1.69 4.92
CA LEU A 67 -5.56 -0.71 6.00
C LEU A 67 -4.27 -0.48 6.78
N LEU A 68 -3.52 -1.55 7.07
CA LEU A 68 -2.24 -1.42 7.75
C LEU A 68 -1.23 -0.63 6.92
N ALA A 69 -1.16 -0.89 5.61
CA ALA A 69 -0.27 -0.16 4.71
C ALA A 69 -0.62 1.34 4.70
N GLN A 70 -1.90 1.71 4.67
CA GLN A 70 -2.33 3.11 4.73
C GLN A 70 -1.85 3.81 6.01
N VAL A 71 -2.08 3.18 7.17
CA VAL A 71 -1.68 3.75 8.47
C VAL A 71 -0.16 3.87 8.54
N ARG A 72 0.59 2.87 8.10
CA ARG A 72 2.06 2.90 8.15
C ARG A 72 2.67 3.92 7.20
N CYS A 73 2.17 4.01 5.97
CA CYS A 73 2.54 5.10 5.07
C CYS A 73 2.29 6.45 5.73
N ALA A 74 1.16 6.60 6.43
CA ALA A 74 0.82 7.84 7.09
C ALA A 74 1.75 8.19 8.26
N VAL A 75 2.19 7.20 9.02
CA VAL A 75 3.20 7.38 10.07
C VAL A 75 4.55 7.77 9.49
N ILE A 76 5.02 7.08 8.44
CA ILE A 76 6.30 7.37 7.80
C ILE A 76 6.32 8.78 7.19
N ASN A 77 5.18 9.21 6.63
CA ASN A 77 5.01 10.53 6.05
C ASN A 77 4.67 11.61 7.09
N ASP A 78 4.58 11.26 8.38
CA ASP A 78 4.19 12.16 9.48
C ASP A 78 2.84 12.88 9.27
N ASP A 79 1.93 12.27 8.48
CA ASP A 79 0.62 12.83 8.12
C ASP A 79 -0.56 12.08 8.77
N LEU A 80 -0.27 11.11 9.66
CA LEU A 80 -1.28 10.31 10.35
C LEU A 80 -2.32 11.16 11.08
N PRO A 81 -1.96 12.20 11.87
CA PRO A 81 -2.96 13.01 12.57
C PRO A 81 -3.96 13.68 11.63
N ALA A 82 -3.48 14.20 10.50
CA ALA A 82 -4.32 14.86 9.50
C ALA A 82 -5.27 13.87 8.81
N LYS A 83 -4.77 12.68 8.45
CA LYS A 83 -5.60 11.62 7.87
C LYS A 83 -6.64 11.08 8.83
N LEU A 84 -6.30 10.93 10.11
CA LEU A 84 -7.26 10.54 11.14
C LEU A 84 -8.33 11.61 11.32
N ALA A 85 -7.95 12.89 11.39
CA ALA A 85 -8.92 13.98 11.49
C ALA A 85 -9.89 14.00 10.29
N ALA A 86 -9.40 13.79 9.07
CA ALA A 86 -10.23 13.69 7.87
C ALA A 86 -11.17 12.46 7.92
N TYR A 87 -10.67 11.32 8.40
CA TYR A 87 -11.47 10.12 8.59
C TYR A 87 -12.59 10.33 9.63
N TYR A 88 -12.26 10.90 10.79
CA TYR A 88 -13.23 11.22 11.82
C TYR A 88 -14.25 12.24 11.35
N LYS A 89 -13.84 13.26 10.58
CA LYS A 89 -14.77 14.21 9.95
C LYS A 89 -15.76 13.49 9.04
N LYS A 90 -15.27 12.63 8.15
CA LYS A 90 -16.11 11.83 7.25
C LYS A 90 -17.06 10.88 8.02
N MET A 91 -16.63 10.35 9.16
CA MET A 91 -17.45 9.50 10.00
C MET A 91 -18.46 10.29 10.85
N SER A 92 -18.14 11.55 11.18
CA SER A 92 -19.01 12.48 11.90
C SER A 92 -20.09 13.13 11.03
N GLU A 93 -19.93 13.07 9.70
CA GLU A 93 -21.01 13.28 8.74
C GLU A 93 -22.00 12.11 8.86
N LEU A 94 -22.75 12.12 9.96
CA LEU A 94 -23.78 11.14 10.25
C LEU A 94 -24.77 11.14 9.07
N PRO A 95 -25.05 9.99 8.45
CA PRO A 95 -26.10 9.87 7.46
C PRO A 95 -27.38 10.51 8.01
N GLU A 96 -28.06 11.31 7.18
CA GLU A 96 -29.24 12.11 7.57
C GLU A 96 -30.25 11.31 8.42
N HIS A 97 -30.45 10.04 8.09
CA HIS A 97 -31.35 9.15 8.82
C HIS A 97 -30.90 8.83 10.25
N ILE A 98 -29.59 8.76 10.53
CA ILE A 98 -29.05 8.56 11.89
C ILE A 98 -29.17 9.85 12.69
N SER A 99 -28.86 11.00 12.09
CA SER A 99 -29.06 12.32 12.72
C SER A 99 -30.52 12.52 13.12
N ARG A 100 -31.45 12.21 12.20
CA ARG A 100 -32.90 12.25 12.44
C ARG A 100 -33.34 11.26 13.52
N LEU A 101 -32.80 10.04 13.52
CA LEU A 101 -33.09 9.05 14.56
C LEU A 101 -32.60 9.53 15.95
N LEU A 102 -31.40 10.09 16.04
CA LEU A 102 -30.85 10.62 17.28
C LEU A 102 -31.64 11.82 17.80
N GLU A 103 -32.13 12.69 16.92
CA GLU A 103 -33.06 13.76 17.29
C GLU A 103 -34.39 13.22 17.81
N LEU A 104 -34.95 12.18 17.17
CA LEU A 104 -36.18 11.52 17.63
C LEU A 104 -35.99 10.88 19.01
N LEU A 105 -34.84 10.22 19.25
CA LEU A 105 -34.50 9.63 20.54
C LEU A 105 -34.30 10.70 21.63
N ARG A 106 -33.65 11.82 21.30
CA ARG A 106 -33.47 12.94 22.23
C ARG A 106 -34.81 13.61 22.57
N ARG A 107 -35.69 13.82 21.59
CA ARG A 107 -37.05 14.34 21.80
C ARG A 107 -37.92 13.39 22.62
N GLY A 108 -37.75 12.07 22.45
CA GLY A 108 -38.44 11.07 23.26
C GLY A 108 -37.99 11.09 24.73
N ALA A 109 -36.69 11.27 24.97
CA ALA A 109 -36.13 11.37 26.32
C ALA A 109 -36.51 12.67 27.05
N GLU A 110 -36.76 13.76 26.31
CA GLU A 110 -37.27 15.03 26.87
C GLU A 110 -38.79 15.02 27.09
N GLN A 111 -39.50 13.97 26.63
CA GLN A 111 -40.95 13.82 26.74
C GLN A 111 -41.40 12.74 27.74
N GLU A 112 -40.50 12.12 28.48
CA GLU A 112 -40.87 11.30 29.64
C GLU A 112 -41.11 12.19 30.88
N PRO A 113 -42.24 12.04 31.60
CA PRO A 113 -42.59 12.80 32.79
C PRO A 113 -41.81 12.41 34.06
#